data_AF-A0A962UY67-F1
#
_entry.id   AF-A0A962UY67-F1
#
_cell.length_a   1.000
_cell.length_b   1.000
_cell.length_c   1.000
_cell.angle_alpha   90.00
_cell.angle_beta   90.00
_cell.angle_gamma   90.00
#
_symmetry.space_group_name_H-M   'P 1'
#
loop_
_entity.id
_entity.type
_entity.pdbx_description
1 polymer ?
#
loop_
_entity_poly.entity_id
_entity_poly.type
_entity_poly.pdbx_seq_one_letter_code
_entity_poly.pdbx_strand_id
1 'polypeptide(L)'
;MYLTRHLTSYGPRWAVDKHCMAETFSLSLLLSIPAHQAESLIEALQIDRTAEGDLLAPVDAEQEIWASGVTYLRSREARMHESETKDIYDKVYSAQRPELFYKASGWRAMGHGQPIRVRADSQWNVPEPELTLVINRFGEIVG
;
A
#
# COMPACT_ATOMS: atom_id res chain seq x y z
N MET A 1 7.73 -2.87 15.25
CA MET A 1 6.74 -1.81 15.11
C MET A 1 5.83 -2.12 13.93
N TYR A 2 4.54 -2.29 14.16
CA TYR A 2 3.53 -2.51 13.13
C TYR A 2 2.45 -1.42 13.19
N LEU A 3 2.39 -0.60 12.14
CA LEU A 3 1.32 0.39 11.96
C LEU A 3 0.08 -0.28 11.40
N THR A 4 -1.07 0.02 12.00
CA THR A 4 -2.38 -0.50 11.64
C THR A 4 -3.40 0.63 11.66
N ARG A 5 -4.48 0.48 10.91
CA ARG A 5 -5.58 1.44 10.85
C ARG A 5 -6.88 0.71 11.15
N HIS A 6 -7.70 1.26 12.01
CA HIS A 6 -8.89 0.63 12.55
C HIS A 6 -10.12 1.49 12.32
N LEU A 7 -11.26 0.86 12.01
CA LEU A 7 -12.56 1.51 11.99
C LEU A 7 -13.17 1.46 13.40
N THR A 8 -13.15 2.58 14.10
CA THR A 8 -13.74 2.71 15.43
C THR A 8 -15.12 3.37 15.37
N SER A 9 -15.85 3.39 16.49
CA SER A 9 -17.11 4.12 16.63
C SER A 9 -16.98 5.65 16.41
N TYR A 10 -15.76 6.19 16.57
CA TYR A 10 -15.42 7.60 16.35
C TYR A 10 -14.73 7.85 15.00
N GLY A 11 -14.82 6.87 14.09
CA GLY A 11 -14.20 6.89 12.77
C GLY A 11 -12.82 6.20 12.72
N PRO A 12 -12.10 6.35 11.59
CA PRO A 12 -10.79 5.73 11.43
C PRO A 12 -9.77 6.23 12.45
N ARG A 13 -8.98 5.31 13.04
CA ARG A 13 -7.86 5.64 13.93
C ARG A 13 -6.64 4.79 13.58
N TRP A 14 -5.47 5.38 13.74
CA TRP A 14 -4.19 4.69 13.58
C TRP A 14 -3.76 4.06 14.90
N ALA A 15 -2.97 2.98 14.80
CA ALA A 15 -2.38 2.31 15.95
C ALA A 15 -1.00 1.76 15.60
N VAL A 16 -0.12 1.70 16.59
CA VAL A 16 1.20 1.08 16.53
C VAL A 16 1.27 -0.05 17.53
N ASP A 17 1.62 -1.26 17.10
CA ASP A 17 1.70 -2.44 17.96
C ASP A 17 0.47 -2.59 18.88
N LYS A 18 -0.72 -2.35 18.30
CA LYS A 18 -2.06 -2.36 18.94
C LYS A 18 -2.35 -1.23 19.93
N HIS A 19 -1.51 -0.21 20.04
CA HIS A 19 -1.77 1.00 20.83
C HIS A 19 -2.20 2.14 19.91
N CYS A 20 -3.29 2.82 20.25
CA CYS A 20 -3.83 3.92 19.47
C CYS A 20 -2.83 5.08 19.35
N MET A 21 -2.86 5.75 18.22
CA MET A 21 -2.16 7.02 17.98
C MET A 21 -3.08 8.20 18.28
N ALA A 22 -2.50 9.36 18.56
CA ALA A 22 -3.19 10.63 18.63
C ALA A 22 -3.97 10.93 17.35
N GLU A 23 -5.08 11.67 17.46
CA GLU A 23 -5.94 12.02 16.31
C GLU A 23 -5.21 12.86 15.25
N THR A 24 -4.13 13.53 15.64
CA THR A 24 -3.26 14.30 14.76
C THR A 24 -2.33 13.42 13.93
N PHE A 25 -2.16 12.14 14.27
CA PHE A 25 -1.34 11.22 13.51
C PHE A 25 -2.03 10.85 12.18
N SER A 26 -1.24 10.86 11.12
CA SER A 26 -1.60 10.33 9.81
C SER A 26 -0.36 9.69 9.19
N LEU A 27 -0.54 8.78 8.24
CA LEU A 27 0.60 8.23 7.51
C LEU A 27 1.28 9.34 6.71
N SER A 28 0.52 10.30 6.18
CA SER A 28 1.03 11.46 5.44
C SER A 28 1.95 12.34 6.29
N LEU A 29 1.64 12.53 7.57
CA LEU A 29 2.54 13.20 8.53
C LEU A 29 3.84 12.41 8.67
N LEU A 30 3.76 11.10 8.89
CA LEU A 30 4.95 10.23 9.01
C LEU A 30 5.81 10.25 7.74
N LEU A 31 5.19 10.23 6.56
CA LEU A 31 5.89 10.26 5.27
C LEU A 31 6.42 11.64 4.88
N SER A 32 6.10 12.68 5.67
CA SER A 32 6.59 14.05 5.45
C SER A 32 7.93 14.32 6.12
N ILE A 33 8.40 13.42 6.98
CA ILE A 33 9.65 13.54 7.76
C ILE A 33 10.71 12.51 7.32
N PRO A 34 12.01 12.77 7.58
CA PRO A 34 13.06 11.80 7.32
C PRO A 34 12.90 10.52 8.16
N ALA A 35 13.32 9.39 7.62
CA ALA A 35 13.16 8.06 8.25
C ALA A 35 13.76 8.00 9.67
N HIS A 36 14.89 8.67 9.91
CA HIS A 36 15.54 8.69 11.23
C HIS A 36 14.72 9.41 12.33
N GLN A 37 13.66 10.14 11.97
CA GLN A 37 12.77 10.83 12.92
C GLN A 37 11.45 10.08 13.14
N ALA A 38 11.18 9.03 12.35
CA ALA A 38 9.92 8.30 12.37
C ALA A 38 9.60 7.71 13.76
N GLU A 39 10.58 7.06 14.37
CA GLU A 39 10.42 6.42 15.68
C GLU A 39 10.07 7.44 16.77
N SER A 40 10.82 8.55 16.86
CA SER A 40 10.53 9.61 17.84
C SER A 40 9.16 10.26 17.64
N LEU A 41 8.70 10.44 16.40
CA LEU A 41 7.35 10.95 16.14
C LEU A 41 6.28 9.96 16.61
N ILE A 42 6.49 8.67 16.34
CA ILE A 42 5.54 7.61 16.71
C ILE A 42 5.46 7.50 18.24
N GLU A 43 6.59 7.47 18.93
CA GLU A 43 6.65 7.47 20.40
C GLU A 43 5.92 8.68 21.00
N ALA A 44 6.13 9.87 20.43
CA ALA A 44 5.51 11.11 20.92
C ALA A 44 3.99 11.17 20.71
N LEU A 45 3.47 10.45 19.71
CA LEU A 45 2.05 10.45 19.34
C LEU A 45 1.29 9.18 19.75
N GLN A 46 1.98 8.18 20.28
CA GLN A 46 1.33 6.99 20.83
C GLN A 46 0.56 7.34 22.11
N ILE A 47 -0.64 6.79 22.25
CA ILE A 47 -1.51 6.96 23.41
C ILE A 47 -1.70 5.60 24.08
N ASP A 48 -1.75 5.61 25.42
CA ASP A 48 -2.04 4.42 26.23
C ASP A 48 -3.53 4.03 26.16
N ARG A 49 -3.92 3.54 24.99
CA ARG A 49 -5.24 2.98 24.70
C ARG A 49 -5.08 1.87 23.68
N THR A 50 -5.69 0.72 23.92
CA THR A 50 -5.68 -0.38 22.96
C THR A 50 -6.55 -0.07 21.76
N ALA A 51 -6.08 -0.44 20.57
CA ALA A 51 -6.82 -0.34 19.33
C ALA A 51 -7.96 -1.37 19.27
N GLU A 52 -9.13 -0.91 18.84
CA GLU A 52 -10.34 -1.71 18.70
C GLU A 52 -10.98 -1.47 17.32
N GLY A 53 -11.84 -2.39 16.89
CA GLY A 53 -12.56 -2.29 15.63
C GLY A 53 -11.85 -2.94 14.44
N ASP A 54 -12.57 -3.02 13.33
CA ASP A 54 -12.15 -3.74 12.13
C ASP A 54 -10.93 -3.09 11.46
N LEU A 55 -10.06 -3.92 10.87
CA LEU A 55 -8.91 -3.42 10.13
C LEU A 55 -9.34 -2.70 8.85
N LEU A 56 -8.78 -1.51 8.67
CA LEU A 56 -8.81 -0.75 7.43
C LEU A 56 -7.50 -0.96 6.67
N ALA A 57 -7.48 -0.58 5.40
CA ALA A 57 -6.22 -0.50 4.66
C ALA A 57 -5.28 0.50 5.39
N PRO A 58 -4.01 0.14 5.65
CA PRO A 58 -3.06 1.00 6.36
C PRO A 58 -2.47 2.06 5.40
N VAL A 59 -3.35 2.84 4.78
CA VAL A 59 -3.04 3.92 3.84
C VAL A 59 -4.01 5.08 4.10
N ASP A 60 -3.54 6.31 4.00
CA ASP A 60 -4.42 7.48 4.08
C ASP A 60 -5.27 7.60 2.81
N ALA A 61 -6.44 8.23 2.89
CA ALA A 61 -7.35 8.32 1.75
C ALA A 61 -6.69 8.98 0.52
N GLU A 62 -5.96 10.07 0.73
CA GLU A 62 -5.33 10.90 -0.31
C GLU A 62 -4.02 10.33 -0.86
N GLN A 63 -3.50 9.22 -0.30
CA GLN A 63 -2.23 8.67 -0.75
C GLN A 63 -2.36 7.98 -2.11
N GLU A 64 -1.29 8.08 -2.88
CA GLU A 64 -1.15 7.39 -4.15
C GLU A 64 -0.55 6.01 -3.96
N ILE A 65 -1.13 5.02 -4.62
CA ILE A 65 -0.59 3.66 -4.71
C ILE A 65 -0.12 3.48 -6.15
N TRP A 66 1.17 3.21 -6.31
CA TRP A 66 1.81 2.89 -7.57
C TRP A 66 2.25 1.43 -7.56
N ALA A 67 2.37 0.84 -8.74
CA ALA A 67 2.84 -0.54 -8.90
C ALA A 67 3.88 -0.63 -10.02
N SER A 68 4.71 -1.67 -9.96
CA SER A 68 5.70 -1.98 -10.97
C SER A 68 5.47 -3.40 -11.48
N GLY A 69 5.19 -3.51 -12.78
CA GLY A 69 4.92 -4.78 -13.43
C GLY A 69 6.18 -5.42 -14.01
N VAL A 70 6.04 -6.69 -14.37
CA VAL A 70 7.10 -7.50 -15.03
C VAL A 70 8.42 -7.52 -14.24
N THR A 71 8.34 -7.54 -12.91
CA THR A 71 9.52 -7.51 -12.01
C THR A 71 10.11 -8.90 -11.75
N TYR A 72 9.37 -9.96 -12.06
CA TYR A 72 9.80 -11.36 -11.89
C TYR A 72 9.79 -12.12 -13.22
N LEU A 73 10.74 -13.04 -13.38
CA LEU A 73 10.82 -13.93 -14.55
C LEU A 73 9.51 -14.69 -14.81
N ARG A 74 8.88 -15.22 -13.74
CA ARG A 74 7.58 -15.92 -13.83
C ARG A 74 6.42 -15.01 -14.26
N SER A 75 6.44 -13.74 -13.84
CA SER A 75 5.44 -12.75 -14.26
C SER A 75 5.55 -12.46 -15.76
N ARG A 76 6.78 -12.33 -16.28
CA ARG A 76 7.03 -12.20 -17.73
C ARG A 76 6.46 -13.37 -18.51
N GLU A 77 6.78 -14.60 -18.12
CA GLU A 77 6.33 -15.81 -18.82
C GLU A 77 4.80 -15.96 -18.84
N ALA A 78 4.14 -15.71 -17.71
CA ALA A 78 2.68 -15.72 -17.62
C ALA A 78 2.05 -14.67 -18.56
N ARG A 79 2.57 -13.44 -18.55
CA ARG A 79 2.05 -12.36 -19.43
C ARG A 79 2.29 -12.62 -20.91
N MET A 80 3.39 -13.28 -21.27
CA MET A 80 3.64 -13.72 -22.64
C MET A 80 2.68 -14.83 -23.09
N HIS A 81 2.15 -15.64 -22.17
CA HIS A 81 1.17 -16.66 -22.50
C HIS A 81 -0.25 -16.08 -22.62
N GLU A 82 -0.58 -15.09 -21.78
CA GLU A 82 -1.88 -14.42 -21.73
C GLU A 82 -2.08 -13.36 -22.83
N SER A 83 -1.00 -12.84 -23.43
CA SER A 83 -1.05 -11.76 -24.41
C SER A 83 -0.81 -12.23 -25.85
N GLU A 84 -1.64 -11.74 -26.78
CA GLU A 84 -1.40 -11.85 -28.22
C GLU A 84 -0.19 -11.01 -28.68
N THR A 85 0.16 -9.96 -27.93
CA THR A 85 1.28 -9.04 -28.23
C THR A 85 2.44 -9.30 -27.27
N LYS A 86 3.19 -10.38 -27.52
CA LYS A 86 4.25 -10.89 -26.61
C LYS A 86 5.47 -9.98 -26.46
N ASP A 87 5.74 -9.16 -27.48
CA ASP A 87 6.97 -8.36 -27.61
C ASP A 87 7.06 -7.21 -26.58
N ILE A 88 5.94 -6.63 -26.13
CA ILE A 88 5.98 -5.48 -25.22
C ILE A 88 6.47 -5.84 -23.82
N TYR A 89 6.11 -7.01 -23.28
CA TYR A 89 6.49 -7.41 -21.93
C TYR A 89 7.96 -7.83 -21.86
N ASP A 90 8.50 -8.46 -22.90
CA ASP A 90 9.93 -8.79 -22.97
C ASP A 90 10.80 -7.54 -23.16
N LYS A 91 10.31 -6.56 -23.93
CA LYS A 91 10.93 -5.24 -24.04
C LYS A 91 10.99 -4.51 -22.70
N VAL A 92 9.90 -4.48 -21.94
CA VAL A 92 9.88 -3.90 -20.59
C VAL A 92 10.85 -4.62 -19.68
N TYR A 93 10.84 -5.96 -19.68
CA TYR A 93 11.69 -6.77 -18.81
C TYR A 93 13.20 -6.54 -19.03
N SER A 94 13.61 -6.35 -20.29
CA SER A 94 15.01 -6.14 -20.67
C SER A 94 15.44 -4.67 -20.66
N ALA A 95 14.51 -3.72 -20.54
CA ALA A 95 14.82 -2.30 -20.54
C ALA A 95 15.40 -1.83 -19.19
N GLN A 96 16.28 -0.82 -19.25
CA GLN A 96 16.74 -0.13 -18.04
C GLN A 96 15.60 0.66 -17.35
N ARG A 97 14.60 1.10 -18.12
CA ARG A 97 13.43 1.81 -17.59
C ARG A 97 12.37 0.78 -17.18
N PRO A 98 11.97 0.71 -15.90
CA PRO A 98 10.94 -0.22 -15.46
C PRO A 98 9.54 0.24 -15.90
N GLU A 99 8.59 -0.68 -15.88
CA GLU A 99 7.16 -0.35 -15.91
C GLU A 99 6.74 0.20 -14.55
N LEU A 100 6.07 1.36 -14.58
CA LEU A 100 5.43 1.97 -13.42
C LEU A 100 4.04 2.45 -13.85
N PHE A 101 3.03 2.16 -13.03
CA PHE A 101 1.68 2.62 -13.27
C PHE A 101 0.97 3.01 -11.98
N TYR A 102 0.09 4.01 -12.09
CA TYR A 102 -0.79 4.39 -11.00
C TYR A 102 -1.83 3.30 -10.78
N LYS A 103 -1.85 2.71 -9.60
CA LYS A 103 -2.79 1.64 -9.24
C LYS A 103 -4.10 2.21 -8.71
N ALA A 104 -4.02 3.09 -7.71
CA ALA A 104 -5.19 3.58 -7.01
C ALA A 104 -4.89 4.78 -6.10
N SER A 105 -5.93 5.52 -5.76
CA SER A 105 -5.95 6.40 -4.59
C SER A 105 -6.25 5.57 -3.34
N GLY A 106 -5.75 5.97 -2.18
CA GLY A 106 -5.85 5.21 -0.93
C GLY A 106 -7.29 4.89 -0.51
N TRP A 107 -8.27 5.75 -0.80
CA TRP A 107 -9.69 5.46 -0.53
C TRP A 107 -10.28 4.30 -1.36
N ARG A 108 -9.56 3.78 -2.36
CA ARG A 108 -9.94 2.57 -3.12
C ARG A 108 -9.25 1.30 -2.61
N ALA A 109 -8.32 1.42 -1.65
CA ALA A 109 -7.66 0.27 -1.04
C ALA A 109 -8.56 -0.37 0.03
N MET A 110 -8.51 -1.70 0.10
CA MET A 110 -9.29 -2.48 1.06
C MET A 110 -8.35 -3.17 2.06
N GLY A 111 -8.73 -3.15 3.33
CA GLY A 111 -7.98 -3.76 4.42
C GLY A 111 -8.15 -5.27 4.51
N HIS A 112 -7.44 -5.87 5.46
CA HIS A 112 -7.53 -7.30 5.73
C HIS A 112 -8.98 -7.72 6.07
N GLY A 113 -9.47 -8.79 5.42
CA GLY A 113 -10.82 -9.31 5.62
C GLY A 113 -11.92 -8.50 4.92
N GLN A 114 -11.59 -7.36 4.28
CA GLN A 114 -12.56 -6.55 3.56
C GLN A 114 -12.77 -7.04 2.12
N PRO A 115 -13.98 -6.87 1.54
CA PRO A 115 -14.25 -7.35 0.19
C PRO A 115 -13.54 -6.50 -0.86
N ILE A 116 -12.86 -7.17 -1.80
CA ILE A 116 -12.42 -6.53 -3.04
C ILE A 116 -13.59 -6.42 -4.03
N ARG A 117 -13.44 -5.59 -5.06
CA ARG A 117 -14.45 -5.42 -6.11
C ARG A 117 -13.94 -5.96 -7.44
N VAL A 118 -14.82 -6.69 -8.12
CA VAL A 118 -14.65 -7.07 -9.52
C VAL A 118 -15.56 -6.16 -10.35
N ARG A 119 -15.06 -5.66 -11.48
CA ARG A 119 -15.89 -4.84 -12.37
C ARG A 119 -17.00 -5.70 -12.96
N ALA A 120 -18.21 -5.14 -13.05
CA ALA A 120 -19.38 -5.84 -13.58
C ALA A 120 -19.21 -6.31 -15.04
N ASP A 121 -18.30 -5.70 -15.79
CA ASP A 121 -18.00 -6.02 -17.19
C ASP A 121 -16.76 -6.91 -17.37
N SER A 122 -16.11 -7.36 -16.28
CA SER A 122 -14.92 -8.21 -16.35
C SER A 122 -15.26 -9.69 -16.19
N GLN A 123 -14.91 -10.50 -17.19
CA GLN A 123 -15.13 -11.94 -17.18
C GLN A 123 -13.92 -12.76 -16.68
N TRP A 124 -12.75 -12.13 -16.57
CA TRP A 124 -11.52 -12.78 -16.10
C TRP A 124 -10.72 -11.83 -15.22
N ASN A 125 -10.46 -12.24 -13.98
CA ASN A 125 -9.78 -11.42 -12.99
C ASN A 125 -8.84 -12.32 -12.19
N VAL A 126 -7.58 -11.91 -12.08
CA VAL A 126 -6.53 -12.66 -11.39
C VAL A 126 -6.00 -11.81 -10.24
N PRO A 127 -5.92 -12.35 -9.01
CA PRO A 127 -5.21 -11.68 -7.94
C PRO A 127 -3.70 -11.74 -8.18
N GLU A 128 -3.02 -10.62 -7.99
CA GLU A 128 -1.56 -10.49 -8.13
C GLU A 128 -0.96 -10.25 -6.73
N PRO A 129 -0.40 -11.28 -6.06
CA PRO A 129 0.23 -11.10 -4.77
C PRO A 129 1.61 -10.45 -4.93
N GLU A 130 1.79 -9.28 -4.31
CA GLU A 130 2.98 -8.44 -4.46
C GLU A 130 3.54 -8.03 -3.09
N LEU A 131 4.84 -7.79 -3.03
CA LEU A 131 5.47 -7.07 -1.92
C LEU A 131 5.34 -5.58 -2.19
N THR A 132 4.85 -4.83 -1.21
CA THR A 132 4.72 -3.37 -1.29
C THR A 132 5.77 -2.70 -0.42
N LEU A 133 6.28 -1.56 -0.87
CA LEU A 133 7.14 -0.67 -0.10
C LEU A 133 6.36 0.61 0.24
N VAL A 134 6.55 1.12 1.44
CA VAL A 134 6.11 2.47 1.83
C VAL A 134 7.30 3.40 1.71
N ILE A 135 7.18 4.44 0.88
CA ILE A 135 8.27 5.35 0.56
C ILE A 135 7.87 6.76 1.00
N ASN A 136 8.75 7.42 1.76
CA ASN A 136 8.50 8.79 2.20
C ASN A 136 8.85 9.82 1.11
N ARG A 137 8.58 11.11 1.36
CA ARG A 137 8.87 12.18 0.39
C ARG A 137 10.34 12.35 0.02
N PHE A 138 11.26 11.76 0.78
CA PHE A 138 12.70 11.81 0.57
C PHE A 138 13.21 10.62 -0.27
N GLY A 139 12.33 9.70 -0.65
CA GLY A 139 12.69 8.48 -1.38
C GLY A 139 13.24 7.37 -0.48
N GLU A 140 13.07 7.48 0.83
CA GLU A 140 13.51 6.48 1.80
C GLU A 140 12.42 5.41 1.96
N ILE A 141 12.82 4.13 1.99
CA ILE A 141 11.92 3.02 2.32
C ILE A 141 11.71 3.02 3.84
N VAL A 142 10.46 3.16 4.28
CA VAL A 142 10.08 3.25 5.70
C VAL A 142 9.13 2.12 6.13
N GLY A 143 8.85 1.16 5.24
CA GLY A 143 8.00 0.00 5.48
C GLY A 143 7.82 -0.85 4.23
#